data_AF-D5USR3-F1
#
_entry.id   AF-D5USR3-F1
#
_cell.length_a   1.000
_cell.length_b   1.000
_cell.length_c   1.000
_cell.angle_alpha   90.00
_cell.angle_beta   90.00
_cell.angle_gamma   90.00
#
_symmetry.space_group_name_H-M   'P 1'
#
loop_
_entity.id
_entity.type
_entity.pdbx_description
1 polymer ?
#
loop_
_entity_poly.entity_id
_entity_poly.type
_entity_poly.pdbx_seq_one_letter_code
_entity_poly.pdbx_strand_id
1 'polypeptide(L)'
;MQTWKFAAATAFTGTLIAAPVATAAAAPADPVPGTQCTVAQVERAVTDLAPEAIPMLNQVPGGRATAEQVLTLPPAERNARLHQLANQNPQLAAFYNANQGEINKRINLVVSNCAKY
;
A
#
# COMPACT_ATOMS: atom_id res chain seq x y z
N MET A 1 -21.60 -6.63 51.77
CA MET A 1 -20.18 -7.06 51.70
C MET A 1 -19.94 -7.40 50.22
N GLN A 2 -19.37 -6.56 49.34
CA GLN A 2 -17.95 -6.19 49.25
C GLN A 2 -17.08 -7.45 49.47
N THR A 3 -16.31 -7.99 48.53
CA THR A 3 -15.35 -7.39 47.59
C THR A 3 -14.78 -8.55 46.72
N TRP A 4 -14.59 -8.38 45.40
CA TRP A 4 -13.27 -8.24 44.73
C TRP A 4 -12.67 -9.50 44.06
N LYS A 5 -12.30 -9.28 42.78
CA LYS A 5 -11.03 -9.61 42.12
C LYS A 5 -10.72 -11.08 41.78
N PHE A 6 -10.78 -11.38 40.49
CA PHE A 6 -9.88 -12.37 39.87
C PHE A 6 -8.48 -11.75 39.79
N ALA A 7 -7.53 -12.37 40.47
CA ALA A 7 -6.12 -12.04 40.42
C ALA A 7 -5.34 -13.14 39.69
N ALA A 8 -4.27 -12.68 39.03
CA ALA A 8 -3.06 -13.41 38.62
C ALA A 8 -3.22 -14.40 37.44
N ALA A 9 -2.75 -14.04 36.25
CA ALA A 9 -1.34 -14.02 35.84
C ALA A 9 -0.81 -15.42 35.51
N THR A 10 -0.90 -15.80 34.24
CA THR A 10 0.04 -16.73 33.63
C THR A 10 1.05 -15.91 32.84
N ALA A 11 2.23 -15.77 33.43
CA ALA A 11 3.42 -15.28 32.78
C ALA A 11 3.83 -16.23 31.65
N PHE A 12 3.86 -15.74 30.41
CA PHE A 12 4.70 -16.31 29.36
C PHE A 12 5.96 -15.46 29.28
N THR A 13 7.00 -15.93 29.96
CA THR A 13 8.39 -15.50 29.75
C THR A 13 8.85 -16.05 28.41
N GLY A 14 8.69 -15.24 27.37
CA GLY A 14 9.34 -15.41 26.08
C GLY A 14 9.84 -14.03 25.66
N THR A 15 11.09 -13.73 25.98
CA THR A 15 11.79 -12.52 25.53
C THR A 15 12.04 -12.65 24.03
N LEU A 16 10.99 -12.51 23.23
CA LEU A 16 11.13 -12.14 21.83
C LEU A 16 11.41 -10.65 21.85
N ILE A 17 12.60 -10.28 21.42
CA ILE A 17 12.95 -8.91 21.07
C ILE A 17 11.87 -8.45 20.09
N ALA A 18 10.94 -7.64 20.58
CA ALA A 18 9.91 -7.03 19.77
C ALA A 18 10.63 -6.06 18.85
N ALA A 19 11.08 -6.55 17.68
CA ALA A 19 11.14 -5.70 16.52
C ALA A 19 9.77 -5.01 16.46
N PRO A 20 9.71 -3.68 16.31
CA PRO A 20 8.42 -3.05 16.09
C PRO A 20 7.83 -3.71 14.85
N VAL A 21 6.83 -4.56 15.06
CA VAL A 21 5.88 -4.86 14.01
C VAL A 21 5.36 -3.49 13.62
N ALA A 22 5.81 -3.00 12.47
CA ALA A 22 5.22 -1.84 11.86
C ALA A 22 3.75 -2.20 11.73
N THR A 23 2.95 -1.71 12.67
CA THR A 23 1.51 -1.79 12.60
C THR A 23 1.20 -1.11 11.28
N ALA A 24 0.84 -1.89 10.27
CA ALA A 24 0.32 -1.35 9.03
C ALA A 24 -0.81 -0.42 9.49
N ALA A 25 -0.61 0.89 9.34
CA ALA A 25 -1.65 1.86 9.61
C ALA A 25 -2.90 1.36 8.88
N ALA A 26 -4.06 1.42 9.53
CA ALA A 26 -5.31 1.09 8.84
C ALA A 26 -5.33 1.91 7.55
N ALA A 27 -5.23 1.21 6.41
CA ALA A 27 -4.97 1.89 5.15
C ALA A 27 -6.13 2.87 4.87
N PRO A 28 -5.85 4.07 4.35
CA PRO A 28 -6.87 5.09 4.20
C PRO A 28 -8.06 4.56 3.39
N ALA A 29 -9.28 4.81 3.89
CA ALA A 29 -10.51 4.52 3.15
C ALA A 29 -10.75 5.54 2.02
N ASP A 30 -9.77 6.39 1.73
CA ASP A 30 -9.85 7.42 0.71
C ASP A 30 -10.15 6.80 -0.65
N PRO A 31 -11.07 7.40 -1.42
CA PRO A 31 -11.38 6.92 -2.75
C PRO A 31 -10.17 7.15 -3.68
N VAL A 32 -10.02 6.28 -4.68
CA VAL A 32 -9.12 6.48 -5.82
C VAL A 32 -9.94 7.13 -6.93
N PRO A 33 -9.80 8.45 -7.20
CA PRO A 33 -10.65 9.14 -8.16
C PRO A 33 -10.59 8.51 -9.55
N GLY A 34 -11.74 8.45 -10.23
CA GLY A 34 -11.89 7.80 -11.52
C GLY A 34 -12.06 6.28 -11.46
N THR A 35 -12.21 5.70 -10.26
CA THR A 35 -12.46 4.27 -10.04
C THR A 35 -13.50 4.07 -8.94
N GLN A 36 -13.94 2.83 -8.74
CA GLN A 36 -14.79 2.42 -7.60
C GLN A 36 -13.98 1.95 -6.37
N CYS A 37 -12.67 2.13 -6.38
CA CYS A 37 -11.76 1.55 -5.39
C CYS A 37 -11.36 2.56 -4.31
N THR A 38 -10.97 2.06 -3.14
CA THR A 38 -10.27 2.84 -2.10
C THR A 38 -8.77 2.60 -2.14
N VAL A 39 -7.98 3.50 -1.55
CA VAL A 39 -6.52 3.36 -1.40
C VAL A 39 -6.20 2.05 -0.69
N ALA A 40 -6.90 1.72 0.41
CA ALA A 40 -6.75 0.45 1.13
C ALA A 40 -7.00 -0.80 0.28
N GLN A 41 -7.93 -0.77 -0.68
CA GLN A 41 -8.17 -1.88 -1.60
C GLN A 41 -7.03 -2.02 -2.60
N VAL A 42 -6.51 -0.90 -3.12
CA VAL A 42 -5.37 -0.92 -4.03
C VAL A 42 -4.11 -1.43 -3.32
N GLU A 43 -3.85 -1.02 -2.08
CA GLU A 43 -2.69 -1.51 -1.31
C GLU A 43 -2.73 -3.02 -1.06
N ARG A 44 -3.90 -3.56 -0.69
CA ARG A 44 -4.11 -5.01 -0.55
C ARG A 44 -3.90 -5.72 -1.89
N ALA A 45 -4.46 -5.17 -2.97
CA ALA A 45 -4.26 -5.71 -4.30
C ALA A 45 -2.79 -5.70 -4.76
N VAL A 46 -2.01 -4.67 -4.41
CA VAL A 46 -0.57 -4.63 -4.68
C VAL A 46 0.15 -5.72 -3.89
N THR A 47 -0.21 -5.93 -2.62
CA THR A 47 0.37 -7.00 -1.79
C THR A 47 0.10 -8.39 -2.39
N ASP A 48 -1.07 -8.60 -2.98
CA ASP A 48 -1.47 -9.89 -3.56
C ASP A 48 -0.91 -10.11 -4.98
N LEU A 49 -0.93 -9.09 -5.84
CA LEU A 49 -0.60 -9.20 -7.27
C LEU A 49 0.83 -8.81 -7.62
N ALA A 50 1.49 -8.05 -6.74
CA ALA A 50 2.85 -7.55 -6.93
C ALA A 50 3.58 -7.39 -5.58
N PRO A 51 3.71 -8.47 -4.78
CA PRO A 51 4.37 -8.39 -3.46
C PRO A 51 5.81 -7.85 -3.54
N GLU A 52 6.48 -8.01 -4.68
CA GLU A 52 7.79 -7.44 -4.98
C GLU A 52 7.81 -5.91 -5.02
N ALA A 53 6.67 -5.25 -5.27
CA ALA A 53 6.58 -3.80 -5.33
C ALA A 53 6.67 -3.15 -3.93
N ILE A 54 6.19 -3.83 -2.89
CA ILE A 54 6.22 -3.33 -1.51
C ILE A 54 7.65 -3.03 -1.01
N PRO A 55 8.62 -3.96 -1.09
CA PRO A 55 9.99 -3.66 -0.70
C PRO A 55 10.63 -2.58 -1.58
N MET A 56 10.29 -2.50 -2.87
CA MET A 56 10.78 -1.43 -3.75
C MET A 56 10.29 -0.05 -3.30
N LEU A 57 9.02 0.06 -2.91
CA LEU A 57 8.46 1.31 -2.36
C LEU A 57 9.08 1.69 -1.01
N ASN A 58 9.40 0.69 -0.18
CA ASN A 58 10.04 0.90 1.13
C ASN A 58 11.52 1.33 1.02
N GLN A 59 12.19 1.00 -0.09
CA GLN A 59 13.57 1.44 -0.35
C GLN A 59 13.66 2.93 -0.72
N VAL A 60 12.56 3.53 -1.17
CA VAL A 60 12.48 4.97 -1.47
C VAL A 60 12.01 5.71 -0.21
N PRO A 61 12.78 6.67 0.33
CA PRO A 61 12.32 7.51 1.44
C PRO A 61 11.00 8.20 1.09
N GLY A 62 9.95 7.93 1.88
CA GLY A 62 8.60 8.45 1.61
C GLY A 62 7.89 7.81 0.41
N GLY A 63 8.39 6.70 -0.14
CA GLY A 63 7.85 6.04 -1.34
C GLY A 63 6.41 5.59 -1.18
N ARG A 64 6.06 4.98 -0.03
CA ARG A 64 4.67 4.59 0.29
C ARG A 64 3.73 5.79 0.37
N ALA A 65 4.10 6.81 1.15
CA ALA A 65 3.30 8.03 1.26
C ALA A 65 3.12 8.73 -0.09
N THR A 66 4.16 8.73 -0.94
CA THR A 66 4.08 9.27 -2.30
C THR A 66 3.13 8.45 -3.17
N ALA A 67 3.17 7.12 -3.08
CA ALA A 67 2.26 6.25 -3.81
C ALA A 67 0.79 6.48 -3.40
N GLU A 68 0.52 6.56 -2.11
CA GLU A 68 -0.81 6.89 -1.56
C GLU A 68 -1.30 8.26 -2.06
N GLN A 69 -0.44 9.28 -2.02
CA GLN A 69 -0.76 10.62 -2.54
C GLN A 69 -1.08 10.57 -4.04
N VAL A 70 -0.32 9.81 -4.84
CA VAL A 70 -0.57 9.68 -6.28
C VAL A 70 -1.92 9.02 -6.55
N LEU A 71 -2.30 8.00 -5.76
CA LEU A 71 -3.57 7.31 -5.89
C LEU A 71 -4.78 8.22 -5.60
N THR A 72 -4.66 9.20 -4.71
CA THR A 72 -5.74 10.14 -4.38
C THR A 72 -5.87 11.31 -5.34
N LEU A 73 -4.94 11.49 -6.29
CA LEU A 73 -5.04 12.53 -7.33
C LEU A 73 -6.15 12.22 -8.35
N PRO A 74 -6.82 13.26 -8.90
CA PRO A 74 -7.65 13.14 -10.09
C PRO A 74 -6.89 12.52 -11.27
N PRO A 75 -7.55 11.82 -12.22
CA PRO A 75 -6.85 11.07 -13.27
C PRO A 75 -5.84 11.88 -14.09
N ALA A 76 -6.18 13.13 -14.46
CA ALA A 76 -5.29 13.99 -15.22
C ALA A 76 -4.03 14.38 -14.42
N GLU A 77 -4.21 14.76 -13.16
CA GLU A 77 -3.11 15.13 -12.26
C GLU A 77 -2.25 13.93 -11.89
N ARG A 78 -2.86 12.75 -11.69
CA ARG A 78 -2.16 11.49 -11.45
C ARG A 78 -1.20 11.18 -12.60
N ASN A 79 -1.68 11.28 -13.84
CA ASN A 79 -0.84 11.05 -15.02
C ASN A 79 0.31 12.06 -15.11
N ALA A 80 0.04 13.35 -14.85
CA ALA A 80 1.07 14.38 -14.81
C ALA A 80 2.13 14.09 -13.73
N ARG A 81 1.70 13.68 -12.53
CA ARG A 81 2.59 13.33 -11.42
C ARG A 81 3.42 12.08 -11.73
N LEU A 82 2.83 11.05 -12.33
CA LEU A 82 3.54 9.85 -12.76
C LEU A 82 4.59 10.20 -13.83
N HIS A 83 4.29 11.06 -14.80
CA HIS A 83 5.28 11.55 -15.77
C HIS A 83 6.42 12.31 -15.09
N GLN A 84 6.12 13.17 -14.11
CA GLN A 84 7.15 13.87 -13.34
C GLN A 84 8.06 12.89 -12.59
N LEU A 85 7.49 11.88 -11.92
CA LEU A 85 8.25 10.86 -11.20
C LEU A 85 9.11 10.01 -12.15
N ALA A 86 8.60 9.68 -13.34
CA ALA A 86 9.36 8.98 -14.37
C ALA A 86 10.55 9.81 -14.86
N ASN A 87 10.39 11.12 -15.05
CA ASN A 87 11.49 12.02 -15.44
C ASN A 87 12.57 12.16 -14.35
N GLN A 88 12.17 12.06 -13.07
CA GLN A 88 13.09 12.11 -11.92
C GLN A 88 13.80 10.77 -11.68
N ASN A 89 13.23 9.66 -12.16
CA ASN A 89 13.78 8.33 -12.01
C ASN A 89 13.79 7.57 -13.35
N PRO A 90 14.86 7.72 -14.15
CA PRO A 90 14.99 7.07 -15.46
C PRO A 90 14.92 5.54 -15.40
N GLN A 91 15.36 4.94 -14.29
CA GLN A 91 15.27 3.48 -14.09
C GLN A 91 13.82 3.04 -13.91
N LEU A 92 13.04 3.78 -13.12
CA LEU A 92 11.60 3.55 -12.98
C LEU A 92 10.86 3.74 -14.31
N ALA A 93 11.22 4.78 -15.08
CA ALA A 93 10.66 5.00 -16.41
C ALA A 93 10.97 3.83 -17.36
N ALA A 94 12.21 3.33 -17.37
CA ALA A 94 12.61 2.18 -18.17
C ALA A 94 11.85 0.91 -17.76
N PHE A 95 11.72 0.66 -16.46
CA PHE A 95 10.93 -0.46 -15.94
C PHE A 95 9.47 -0.36 -16.38
N TYR A 96 8.83 0.79 -16.22
CA TYR A 96 7.44 0.99 -16.62
C TYR A 96 7.25 0.77 -18.12
N ASN A 97 8.11 1.36 -18.95
CA ASN A 97 8.03 1.20 -20.41
C ASN A 97 8.19 -0.26 -20.85
N ALA A 98 9.12 -0.99 -20.23
CA ALA A 98 9.35 -2.41 -20.55
C ALA A 98 8.19 -3.31 -20.10
N ASN A 99 7.43 -2.91 -19.07
CA ASN A 99 6.41 -3.74 -18.43
C ASN A 99 4.98 -3.19 -18.60
N GLN A 100 4.78 -2.13 -19.39
CA GLN A 100 3.54 -1.36 -19.46
C GLN A 100 2.31 -2.23 -19.74
N GLY A 101 2.43 -3.20 -20.65
CA GLY A 101 1.34 -4.11 -20.99
C GLY A 101 0.88 -4.97 -19.80
N GLU A 102 1.83 -5.50 -19.03
CA GLU A 102 1.53 -6.31 -17.85
C GLU A 102 1.01 -5.45 -16.69
N ILE A 103 1.62 -4.28 -16.48
CA ILE A 103 1.17 -3.31 -15.46
C ILE A 103 -0.29 -2.89 -15.74
N ASN A 104 -0.62 -2.55 -16.99
CA ASN A 104 -1.99 -2.17 -17.38
C ASN A 104 -3.00 -3.30 -17.17
N LYS A 105 -2.62 -4.55 -17.44
CA LYS A 105 -3.49 -5.71 -17.16
C LYS A 105 -3.79 -5.83 -15.67
N ARG A 106 -2.77 -5.72 -14.81
CA ARG A 106 -2.95 -5.77 -13.35
C ARG A 106 -3.80 -4.61 -12.85
N ILE A 107 -3.56 -3.38 -13.34
CA ILE A 107 -4.40 -2.22 -13.01
C ILE A 107 -5.87 -2.48 -13.36
N ASN A 108 -6.16 -2.96 -14.58
CA ASN A 108 -7.53 -3.26 -15.00
C ASN A 108 -8.18 -4.36 -14.15
N LEU A 109 -7.41 -5.37 -13.76
CA LEU A 109 -7.85 -6.43 -12.84
C LEU A 109 -8.28 -5.83 -11.49
N VAL A 110 -7.46 -4.97 -10.90
CA VAL A 110 -7.75 -4.29 -9.63
C VAL A 110 -8.97 -3.39 -9.74
N VAL A 111 -9.02 -2.50 -10.74
CA VAL A 111 -10.15 -1.58 -10.92
C VAL A 111 -11.48 -2.33 -11.06
N SER A 112 -11.48 -3.48 -11.73
CA SER A 112 -12.68 -4.29 -11.92
C SER A 112 -13.07 -5.14 -10.70
N ASN A 113 -12.13 -5.43 -9.80
CA ASN A 113 -12.31 -6.39 -8.71
C ASN A 113 -11.96 -5.86 -7.32
N CYS A 114 -11.77 -4.55 -7.14
CA CYS A 114 -11.28 -4.00 -5.87
C CYS A 114 -12.19 -4.25 -4.67
N ALA A 115 -13.45 -4.63 -4.86
CA ALA A 115 -14.31 -5.12 -3.77
C ALA A 115 -13.87 -6.47 -3.16
N LYS A 116 -13.06 -7.26 -3.90
CA LYS A 116 -12.40 -8.48 -3.40
C LYS A 116 -11.10 -8.17 -2.67
N TYR A 117 -10.54 -7.00 -3.01
CA TYR A 117 -9.55 -6.18 -2.31
C TYR A 117 -9.87 -6.05 -0.83
#